data_AF-A0A2J6SER3-F1
#
_entry.id   AF-A0A2J6SER3-F1
#
_cell.length_a   1.000
_cell.length_b   1.000
_cell.length_c   1.000
_cell.angle_alpha   90.00
_cell.angle_beta   90.00
_cell.angle_gamma   90.00
#
_symmetry.space_group_name_H-M   'P 1'
#
loop_
_entity.id
_entity.type
_entity.pdbx_description
1 polymer ?
#
loop_
_entity_poly.entity_id
_entity_poly.type
_entity_poly.pdbx_seq_one_letter_code
_entity_poly.pdbx_strand_id
1 'polypeptide(L)'
;MPSRVLPAPNFNLPRGCMHKSALVVPHIINSREYYSFKVGTIQWINDRLDTLSVGTGDATIGSILLLINFELMRGNVTEARYYMDGVQQIVNLRGGLGNVNNRNVLARILVIDLLVAALSKHQPRFSQPTLFPADLLGAVFYKVADSPLTTQRTMKIALKVSSFGERGARYLQRAQMITMHRIAGTSCSFSEYKHDLYEPKTRMDQDTSALFRIIQQTSDIYLGALQTPQIPFSSPINRKSTVALCQAVESPANDDVWDRFPGIFTWVLLVGCAAAEEGSTEYNFFVCLLIKVALGAGYGWLDALTEAVKTFIKVKELSEGCEKKNL
;
A
#
# COMPACT_ATOMS: atom_id res chain seq x y z
N MET A 1 22.46 -8.95 -22.76
CA MET A 1 21.16 -8.81 -22.03
C MET A 1 20.84 -10.17 -21.42
N PRO A 2 20.44 -10.27 -20.13
CA PRO A 2 20.12 -11.57 -19.57
C PRO A 2 18.86 -12.10 -20.28
N SER A 3 19.01 -13.27 -20.89
CA SER A 3 18.03 -14.04 -21.66
C SER A 3 16.96 -14.68 -20.76
N ARG A 4 16.36 -13.91 -19.85
CA ARG A 4 15.21 -14.38 -19.08
C ARG A 4 13.97 -14.30 -19.96
N VAL A 5 13.48 -15.47 -20.38
CA VAL A 5 12.16 -15.60 -20.99
C VAL A 5 11.15 -15.09 -19.97
N LEU A 6 10.51 -13.96 -20.27
CA LEU A 6 9.41 -13.46 -19.46
C LEU A 6 8.21 -14.38 -19.70
N PRO A 7 7.51 -14.84 -18.65
CA PRO A 7 6.31 -15.63 -18.83
C PRO A 7 5.30 -14.79 -19.61
N ALA A 8 4.82 -15.34 -20.73
CA ALA A 8 3.77 -14.70 -21.51
C ALA A 8 2.54 -14.50 -20.62
N PRO A 9 1.85 -13.35 -20.72
CA PRO A 9 0.66 -13.12 -19.91
C PRO A 9 -0.39 -14.18 -20.27
N ASN A 10 -0.96 -14.84 -19.26
CA ASN A 10 -2.06 -15.78 -19.52
C ASN A 10 -3.35 -15.00 -19.77
N PHE A 11 -3.63 -14.71 -21.05
CA PHE A 11 -4.82 -13.99 -21.50
C PHE A 11 -6.14 -14.74 -21.26
N ASN A 12 -6.09 -16.03 -20.91
CA ASN A 12 -7.25 -16.84 -20.58
C ASN A 12 -7.65 -16.74 -19.10
N LEU A 13 -6.86 -16.07 -18.27
CA LEU A 13 -7.30 -15.73 -16.92
C LEU A 13 -8.35 -14.62 -17.03
N PRO A 14 -9.47 -14.68 -16.28
CA PRO A 14 -10.54 -13.69 -16.32
C PRO A 14 -10.13 -12.28 -15.85
N ARG A 15 -8.85 -12.05 -15.56
CA ARG A 15 -8.28 -10.75 -15.24
C ARG A 15 -7.31 -10.30 -16.32
N GLY A 16 -7.50 -9.04 -16.76
CA GLY A 16 -6.62 -8.33 -17.69
C GLY A 16 -5.15 -8.44 -17.27
N CYS A 17 -4.33 -8.75 -18.26
CA CYS A 17 -2.98 -9.26 -18.13
C CYS A 17 -1.93 -8.22 -17.70
N MET A 18 -0.82 -8.73 -17.15
CA MET A 18 0.40 -8.04 -16.69
C MET A 18 0.22 -7.18 -15.43
N HIS A 19 1.31 -7.01 -14.68
CA HIS A 19 1.41 -6.29 -13.39
C HIS A 19 0.99 -7.03 -12.10
N LYS A 20 0.71 -8.33 -12.17
CA LYS A 20 0.70 -9.19 -10.97
C LYS A 20 1.91 -10.10 -10.85
N SER A 21 2.82 -10.06 -11.82
CA SER A 21 4.05 -10.84 -11.70
C SER A 21 5.20 -10.02 -11.19
N ALA A 22 5.80 -10.51 -10.11
CA ALA A 22 7.02 -9.93 -9.56
C ALA A 22 8.16 -9.97 -10.59
N LEU A 23 8.16 -10.91 -11.54
CA LEU A 23 9.17 -10.96 -12.60
C LEU A 23 8.95 -9.92 -13.71
N VAL A 24 7.69 -9.55 -13.97
CA VAL A 24 7.33 -8.67 -15.09
C VAL A 24 7.45 -7.20 -14.70
N VAL A 25 7.03 -6.82 -13.49
CA VAL A 25 7.03 -5.41 -13.05
C VAL A 25 8.43 -4.77 -13.15
N PRO A 26 9.52 -5.37 -12.64
CA PRO A 26 10.87 -4.84 -12.76
C PRO A 26 11.33 -4.71 -14.22
N HIS A 27 10.85 -5.57 -15.12
CA HIS A 27 11.20 -5.48 -16.54
C HIS A 27 10.55 -4.27 -17.19
N ILE A 28 9.25 -4.06 -16.94
CA ILE A 28 8.49 -2.91 -17.50
C ILE A 28 9.11 -1.59 -17.05
N ILE A 29 9.35 -1.42 -15.75
CA ILE A 29 9.84 -0.14 -15.20
C ILE A 29 11.34 0.10 -15.43
N ASN A 30 12.04 -0.84 -16.08
CA ASN A 30 13.42 -0.66 -16.52
C ASN A 30 13.57 -0.88 -18.04
N SER A 31 12.44 -0.92 -18.78
CA SER A 31 12.46 -1.12 -20.22
C SER A 31 12.83 0.17 -20.96
N ARG A 32 13.27 0.04 -22.20
CA ARG A 32 13.55 1.20 -23.07
C ARG A 32 12.31 2.05 -23.27
N GLU A 33 11.16 1.40 -23.45
CA GLU A 33 9.86 2.03 -23.66
C GLU A 33 9.46 2.88 -22.46
N TYR A 34 9.71 2.41 -21.24
CA TYR A 34 9.51 3.20 -20.03
C TYR A 34 10.35 4.49 -20.04
N TYR A 35 11.65 4.41 -20.33
CA TYR A 35 12.50 5.61 -20.36
C TYR A 35 12.11 6.57 -21.49
N SER A 36 11.75 6.04 -22.67
CA SER A 36 11.23 6.86 -23.77
C SER A 36 9.92 7.55 -23.41
N PHE A 37 9.00 6.85 -22.75
CA PHE A 37 7.75 7.42 -22.25
C PHE A 37 8.01 8.50 -21.19
N LYS A 38 8.91 8.25 -20.23
CA LYS A 38 9.28 9.21 -19.18
C LYS A 38 9.84 10.50 -19.80
N VAL A 39 10.82 10.40 -20.69
CA VAL A 39 11.42 11.56 -21.36
C VAL A 39 10.38 12.34 -22.16
N GLY A 40 9.57 11.65 -22.97
CA GLY A 40 8.51 12.30 -23.75
C GLY A 40 7.46 12.99 -22.87
N THR A 41 7.12 12.40 -21.73
CA THR A 41 6.18 13.00 -20.76
C THR A 41 6.76 14.25 -20.10
N ILE A 42 8.05 14.23 -19.72
CA ILE A 42 8.73 15.40 -19.16
C ILE A 42 8.79 16.54 -20.18
N GLN A 43 9.15 16.25 -21.44
CA GLN A 43 9.14 17.25 -22.52
C GLN A 43 7.74 17.85 -22.71
N TRP A 44 6.72 17.00 -22.79
CA TRP A 44 5.33 17.43 -22.91
C TRP A 44 4.85 18.28 -21.72
N ILE A 45 5.28 17.96 -20.50
CA ILE A 45 5.00 18.79 -19.32
C ILE A 45 5.68 20.15 -19.45
N ASN A 46 6.97 20.17 -19.81
CA ASN A 46 7.75 21.41 -19.93
C ASN A 46 7.12 22.38 -20.94
N ASP A 47 6.72 21.89 -22.12
CA ASP A 47 6.05 22.70 -23.15
C ASP A 47 4.75 23.36 -22.64
N ARG A 48 4.10 22.75 -21.65
CA ARG A 48 2.86 23.27 -21.06
C ARG A 48 3.10 24.26 -19.95
N LEU A 49 4.23 24.19 -19.26
CA LEU A 49 4.56 25.07 -18.14
C LEU A 49 4.82 26.51 -18.60
N ASP A 50 5.09 26.74 -19.89
CA ASP A 50 5.22 28.08 -20.48
C ASP A 50 3.93 28.92 -20.38
N THR A 51 2.77 28.28 -20.28
CA THR A 51 1.47 28.96 -20.19
C THR A 51 0.75 28.57 -18.90
N LEU A 52 0.53 29.53 -17.99
CA LEU A 52 -0.02 29.27 -16.66
C LEU A 52 -1.34 28.47 -16.67
N SER A 53 -2.30 28.81 -17.53
CA SER A 53 -3.60 28.12 -17.61
C SER A 53 -3.48 26.66 -18.07
N VAL A 54 -2.48 26.37 -18.92
CA VAL A 54 -2.24 25.04 -19.49
C VAL A 54 -1.36 24.21 -18.55
N GLY A 55 -0.28 24.81 -18.04
CA GLY A 55 0.68 24.21 -17.11
C GLY A 55 0.05 23.87 -15.77
N THR A 56 -0.89 24.68 -15.30
CA THR A 56 -1.65 24.32 -14.10
C THR A 56 -2.78 23.34 -14.38
N GLY A 57 -3.14 23.03 -15.63
CA GLY A 57 -4.30 22.21 -16.01
C GLY A 57 -4.27 20.74 -15.53
N ASP A 58 -5.45 20.11 -15.48
CA ASP A 58 -5.64 18.77 -14.88
C ASP A 58 -4.83 17.69 -15.57
N ALA A 59 -4.65 17.82 -16.89
CA ALA A 59 -3.83 16.90 -17.68
C ALA A 59 -2.35 16.99 -17.31
N THR A 60 -1.84 18.19 -16.98
CA THR A 60 -0.45 18.39 -16.52
C THR A 60 -0.25 17.74 -15.16
N ILE A 61 -1.15 18.01 -14.21
CA ILE A 61 -1.13 17.37 -12.87
C ILE A 61 -1.19 15.85 -13.03
N GLY A 62 -2.14 15.33 -13.82
CA GLY A 62 -2.30 13.89 -14.05
C GLY A 62 -1.04 13.23 -14.63
N SER A 63 -0.31 13.93 -15.50
CA SER A 63 0.94 13.44 -16.08
C SER A 63 2.08 13.40 -15.05
N ILE A 64 2.17 14.40 -14.18
CA ILE A 64 3.15 14.40 -13.08
C ILE A 64 2.83 13.28 -12.06
N LEU A 65 1.55 13.11 -11.72
CA LEU A 65 1.10 12.01 -10.84
C LEU A 65 1.44 10.62 -11.43
N LEU A 66 1.37 10.47 -12.75
CA LEU A 66 1.80 9.26 -13.43
C LEU A 66 3.31 9.02 -13.30
N LEU A 67 4.13 10.07 -13.45
CA LEU A 67 5.59 9.99 -13.22
C LEU A 67 5.90 9.59 -11.77
N ILE A 68 5.20 10.17 -10.78
CA ILE A 68 5.37 9.79 -9.37
C ILE A 68 5.13 8.29 -9.16
N ASN A 69 4.05 7.74 -9.72
CA ASN A 69 3.77 6.30 -9.59
C ASN A 69 4.89 5.43 -10.16
N PHE A 70 5.46 5.82 -11.30
CA PHE A 70 6.59 5.10 -11.88
C PHE A 70 7.85 5.17 -11.01
N GLU A 71 8.19 6.34 -10.48
CA GLU A 71 9.34 6.48 -9.61
C GLU A 71 9.16 5.72 -8.29
N LEU A 72 7.96 5.72 -7.71
CA LEU A 72 7.64 4.88 -6.55
C LEU A 72 7.85 3.39 -6.87
N MET A 73 7.34 2.89 -8.01
CA MET A 73 7.54 1.48 -8.40
C MET A 73 9.00 1.11 -8.60
N ARG A 74 9.87 2.07 -8.95
CA ARG A 74 11.32 1.84 -9.12
C ARG A 74 12.10 1.97 -7.81
N GLY A 75 11.47 2.35 -6.72
CA GLY A 75 12.16 2.71 -5.48
C GLY A 75 12.97 4.01 -5.60
N ASN A 76 12.59 4.90 -6.52
CA ASN A 76 13.21 6.23 -6.65
C ASN A 76 12.40 7.26 -5.87
N VAL A 77 12.34 7.07 -4.56
CA VAL A 77 11.51 7.90 -3.65
C VAL A 77 11.95 9.37 -3.69
N THR A 78 13.23 9.65 -3.93
CA THR A 78 13.75 11.02 -4.07
C THR A 78 13.13 11.74 -5.27
N GLU A 79 13.10 11.11 -6.44
CA GLU A 79 12.52 11.76 -7.63
C GLU A 79 10.99 11.86 -7.51
N ALA A 80 10.33 10.84 -6.96
CA ALA A 80 8.91 10.90 -6.62
C ALA A 80 8.58 12.11 -5.74
N ARG A 81 9.45 12.45 -4.79
CA ARG A 81 9.28 13.63 -3.94
C ARG A 81 9.39 14.94 -4.71
N TYR A 82 10.36 15.07 -5.63
CA TYR A 82 10.50 16.30 -6.43
C TYR A 82 9.29 16.54 -7.33
N TYR A 83 8.76 15.50 -7.96
CA TYR A 83 7.50 15.61 -8.71
C TYR A 83 6.34 16.03 -7.80
N MET A 84 6.28 15.47 -6.58
CA MET A 84 5.23 15.81 -5.63
C MET A 84 5.34 17.26 -5.10
N ASP A 85 6.56 17.81 -4.98
CA ASP A 85 6.78 19.25 -4.73
C ASP A 85 6.23 20.09 -5.90
N GLY A 86 6.48 19.67 -7.14
CA GLY A 86 5.91 20.29 -8.34
C GLY A 86 4.38 20.29 -8.35
N VAL A 87 3.74 19.17 -7.96
CA VAL A 87 2.28 19.11 -7.81
C VAL A 87 1.80 20.11 -6.76
N GLN A 88 2.47 20.21 -5.62
CA GLN A 88 2.13 21.18 -4.58
C GLN A 88 2.22 22.62 -5.08
N GLN A 89 3.27 22.96 -5.82
CA GLN A 89 3.41 24.28 -6.43
C GLN A 89 2.28 24.59 -7.42
N ILE A 90 1.92 23.65 -8.30
CA ILE A 90 0.81 23.82 -9.24
C ILE A 90 -0.53 23.99 -8.52
N VAL A 91 -0.78 23.21 -7.47
CA VAL A 91 -2.00 23.35 -6.64
C VAL A 91 -2.03 24.71 -5.96
N ASN A 92 -0.90 25.20 -5.45
CA ASN A 92 -0.82 26.54 -4.85
C ASN A 92 -1.09 27.64 -5.89
N LEU A 93 -0.58 27.51 -7.12
CA LEU A 93 -0.86 28.42 -8.22
C LEU A 93 -2.34 28.45 -8.62
N ARG A 94 -3.07 27.36 -8.40
CA ARG A 94 -4.54 27.33 -8.54
C ARG A 94 -5.29 27.96 -7.37
N GLY A 95 -4.61 28.40 -6.32
CA GLY A 95 -5.24 28.89 -5.10
C GLY A 95 -5.66 27.77 -4.13
N GLY A 96 -5.04 26.59 -4.20
CA GLY A 96 -5.24 25.48 -3.27
C GLY A 96 -6.14 24.36 -3.79
N LEU A 97 -6.29 23.29 -3.00
CA LEU A 97 -7.02 22.07 -3.37
C LEU A 97 -8.50 22.31 -3.68
N GLY A 98 -9.13 23.30 -3.05
CA GLY A 98 -10.53 23.67 -3.30
C GLY A 98 -10.81 24.15 -4.73
N ASN A 99 -9.76 24.56 -5.47
CA ASN A 99 -9.84 24.99 -6.87
C ASN A 99 -9.51 23.87 -7.87
N VAL A 100 -9.35 22.62 -7.40
CA VAL A 100 -9.22 21.45 -8.28
C VAL A 100 -10.62 20.91 -8.58
N ASN A 101 -11.22 21.40 -9.67
CA ASN A 101 -12.60 21.07 -10.04
C ASN A 101 -12.81 19.58 -10.37
N ASN A 102 -11.77 18.91 -10.91
CA ASN A 102 -11.85 17.51 -11.24
C ASN A 102 -11.59 16.63 -10.00
N ARG A 103 -12.67 16.06 -9.47
CA ARG A 103 -12.65 15.22 -8.27
C ARG A 103 -11.77 13.97 -8.42
N ASN A 104 -11.64 13.41 -9.62
CA ASN A 104 -10.75 12.27 -9.87
C ASN A 104 -9.28 12.69 -9.74
N VAL A 105 -8.92 13.87 -10.24
CA VAL A 105 -7.56 14.42 -10.09
C VAL A 105 -7.30 14.74 -8.63
N LEU A 106 -8.23 15.41 -7.95
CA LEU A 106 -8.10 15.71 -6.52
C LEU A 106 -7.88 14.44 -5.68
N ALA A 107 -8.70 13.41 -5.89
CA ALA A 107 -8.54 12.14 -5.18
C ALA A 107 -7.18 11.48 -5.47
N ARG A 108 -6.70 11.52 -6.72
CA ARG A 108 -5.37 11.00 -7.09
C ARG A 108 -4.24 11.79 -6.44
N ILE A 109 -4.32 13.12 -6.36
CA ILE A 109 -3.34 13.95 -5.65
C ILE A 109 -3.20 13.46 -4.21
N LEU A 110 -4.33 13.30 -3.52
CA LEU A 110 -4.34 12.94 -2.09
C LEU A 110 -3.87 11.51 -1.85
N VAL A 111 -4.34 10.55 -2.66
CA VAL A 111 -3.88 9.16 -2.56
C VAL A 111 -2.38 9.06 -2.82
N ILE A 112 -1.89 9.69 -3.88
CA ILE A 112 -0.47 9.59 -4.25
C ILE A 112 0.41 10.30 -3.21
N ASP A 113 -0.01 11.46 -2.69
CA ASP A 113 0.71 12.14 -1.61
C ASP A 113 0.81 11.27 -0.34
N LEU A 114 -0.28 10.56 0.02
CA LEU A 114 -0.27 9.59 1.12
C LEU A 114 0.65 8.41 0.86
N LEU A 115 0.67 7.86 -0.37
CA LEU A 115 1.57 6.77 -0.74
C LEU A 115 3.03 7.21 -0.73
N VAL A 116 3.34 8.41 -1.24
CA VAL A 116 4.68 9.01 -1.16
C VAL A 116 5.09 9.15 0.31
N ALA A 117 4.20 9.63 1.19
CA ALA A 117 4.47 9.73 2.61
C ALA A 117 4.75 8.36 3.26
N ALA A 118 3.95 7.34 2.95
CA ALA A 118 4.09 5.98 3.50
C ALA A 118 5.38 5.27 3.08
N LEU A 119 5.75 5.44 1.80
CA LEU A 119 6.91 4.82 1.20
C LEU A 119 8.20 5.63 1.45
N SER A 120 8.07 6.90 1.79
CA SER A 120 9.18 7.75 2.23
C SER A 120 9.22 7.90 3.75
N LYS A 121 10.19 8.67 4.25
CA LYS A 121 10.26 9.10 5.66
C LYS A 121 9.70 10.52 5.86
N HIS A 122 8.73 10.91 5.03
CA HIS A 122 8.18 12.28 5.01
C HIS A 122 6.69 12.29 5.29
N GLN A 123 6.20 13.43 5.76
CA GLN A 123 4.79 13.68 5.96
C GLN A 123 4.10 14.03 4.63
N PRO A 124 2.79 13.74 4.48
CA PRO A 124 2.03 14.18 3.32
C PRO A 124 2.02 15.71 3.24
N ARG A 125 2.08 16.26 2.03
CA ARG A 125 2.02 17.71 1.76
C ARG A 125 0.61 18.27 1.93
N PHE A 126 -0.40 17.42 1.75
CA PHE A 126 -1.80 17.76 1.82
C PHE A 126 -2.45 17.09 3.04
N SER A 127 -2.44 17.81 4.17
CA SER A 127 -2.93 17.27 5.46
C SER A 127 -4.44 17.38 5.66
N GLN A 128 -5.17 18.03 4.75
CA GLN A 128 -6.58 18.37 4.98
C GLN A 128 -7.51 17.18 4.75
N PRO A 129 -8.47 16.91 5.66
CA PRO A 129 -9.56 16.00 5.39
C PRO A 129 -10.51 16.69 4.42
N THR A 130 -10.28 16.49 3.12
CA THR A 130 -11.37 16.71 2.17
C THR A 130 -12.33 15.55 2.41
N LEU A 131 -13.43 15.83 3.11
CA LEU A 131 -14.57 14.90 3.18
C LEU A 131 -14.97 14.61 1.73
N PHE A 132 -14.61 13.44 1.22
CA PHE A 132 -15.16 12.95 -0.02
C PHE A 132 -16.56 12.42 0.31
N PRO A 133 -17.63 12.95 -0.28
CA PRO A 133 -18.95 12.39 -0.07
C PRO A 133 -18.92 10.91 -0.48
N ALA A 134 -19.28 10.01 0.46
CA ALA A 134 -19.32 8.57 0.24
C ALA A 134 -20.18 8.16 -0.98
N ASP A 135 -21.15 9.02 -1.33
CA ASP A 135 -22.17 8.79 -2.35
C ASP A 135 -21.69 9.00 -3.80
N LEU A 136 -20.47 9.48 -4.03
CA LEU A 136 -20.12 10.01 -5.35
C LEU A 136 -19.63 9.00 -6.38
N LEU A 137 -19.35 7.75 -6.00
CA LEU A 137 -18.49 6.87 -6.82
C LEU A 137 -18.96 5.41 -6.88
N GLY A 138 -20.27 5.18 -6.75
CA GLY A 138 -20.84 3.84 -6.83
C GLY A 138 -20.31 2.97 -5.70
N ALA A 139 -20.49 3.42 -4.45
CA ALA A 139 -20.11 2.68 -3.26
C ALA A 139 -20.56 1.23 -3.40
N VAL A 140 -19.58 0.38 -3.63
CA VAL A 140 -19.80 -1.03 -3.82
C VAL A 140 -20.07 -1.59 -2.42
N PHE A 141 -21.36 -1.68 -2.05
CA PHE A 141 -21.86 -2.03 -0.71
C PHE A 141 -21.34 -3.36 -0.14
N TYR A 142 -20.59 -4.15 -0.91
CA TYR A 142 -19.98 -5.40 -0.48
C TYR A 142 -18.50 -5.32 -0.08
N LYS A 143 -17.84 -4.15 -0.23
CA LYS A 143 -16.43 -3.99 0.15
C LYS A 143 -16.26 -3.68 1.64
N VAL A 144 -15.31 -4.36 2.26
CA VAL A 144 -14.98 -4.24 3.68
C VAL A 144 -13.66 -3.50 3.82
N ALA A 145 -13.74 -2.24 4.26
CA ALA A 145 -12.57 -1.37 4.46
C ALA A 145 -11.85 -1.61 5.80
N ASP A 146 -12.41 -2.44 6.68
CA ASP A 146 -11.78 -2.82 7.95
C ASP A 146 -10.39 -3.42 7.72
N SER A 147 -9.46 -3.07 8.60
CA SER A 147 -8.07 -3.54 8.52
C SER A 147 -7.45 -3.61 9.92
N PRO A 148 -6.31 -4.30 10.08
CA PRO A 148 -5.51 -4.21 11.29
C PRO A 148 -4.96 -2.81 11.63
N LEU A 149 -5.12 -1.84 10.73
CA LEU A 149 -4.67 -0.45 10.87
C LEU A 149 -5.80 0.54 11.20
N THR A 150 -7.06 0.08 11.17
CA THR A 150 -8.24 0.91 11.45
C THR A 150 -8.98 0.40 12.69
N THR A 151 -9.63 1.31 13.42
CA THR A 151 -10.18 1.00 14.76
C THR A 151 -11.71 0.99 14.83
N GLN A 152 -12.40 1.02 13.69
CA GLN A 152 -13.84 1.25 13.67
C GLN A 152 -14.67 0.05 14.15
N ARG A 153 -14.23 -1.18 13.84
CA ARG A 153 -14.88 -2.44 14.29
C ARG A 153 -13.83 -3.49 14.60
N THR A 154 -14.16 -4.43 15.49
CA THR A 154 -13.29 -5.57 15.75
C THR A 154 -13.24 -6.48 14.51
N MET A 155 -12.03 -6.91 14.13
CA MET A 155 -11.84 -7.83 12.99
C MET A 155 -12.68 -9.10 13.13
N LYS A 156 -12.88 -9.63 14.35
CA LYS A 156 -13.73 -10.81 14.58
C LYS A 156 -15.16 -10.61 14.08
N ILE A 157 -15.73 -9.41 14.25
CA ILE A 157 -17.06 -9.07 13.77
C ILE A 157 -17.04 -8.87 12.25
N ALA A 158 -16.05 -8.14 11.72
CA ALA A 158 -15.89 -7.90 10.29
C ALA A 158 -15.70 -9.20 9.47
N LEU A 159 -15.15 -10.24 10.11
CA LEU A 159 -14.75 -11.49 9.47
C LEU A 159 -15.68 -12.68 9.72
N LYS A 160 -16.83 -12.48 10.38
CA LYS A 160 -17.74 -13.56 10.84
C LYS A 160 -18.19 -14.53 9.73
N VAL A 161 -18.18 -14.09 8.46
CA VAL A 161 -18.56 -14.89 7.28
C VAL A 161 -17.48 -14.80 6.18
N SER A 162 -16.20 -14.72 6.58
CA SER A 162 -15.11 -14.44 5.65
C SER A 162 -14.32 -15.68 5.22
N SER A 163 -13.61 -15.56 4.10
CA SER A 163 -12.76 -16.61 3.53
C SER A 163 -11.48 -16.87 4.33
N PHE A 164 -11.13 -16.04 5.31
CA PHE A 164 -9.85 -16.10 6.05
C PHE A 164 -9.76 -17.26 7.06
N GLY A 165 -10.88 -17.90 7.38
CA GLY A 165 -10.97 -18.92 8.42
C GLY A 165 -10.70 -18.38 9.83
N GLU A 166 -10.94 -19.21 10.84
CA GLU A 166 -10.80 -18.81 12.25
C GLU A 166 -9.36 -18.44 12.63
N ARG A 167 -8.36 -19.19 12.10
CA ARG A 167 -6.95 -18.92 12.36
C ARG A 167 -6.53 -17.57 11.76
N GLY A 168 -6.86 -17.30 10.49
CA GLY A 168 -6.54 -16.02 9.85
C GLY A 168 -7.22 -14.85 10.55
N ALA A 169 -8.49 -15.01 10.96
CA ALA A 169 -9.20 -14.00 11.73
C ALA A 169 -8.53 -13.68 13.08
N ARG A 170 -7.97 -14.68 13.78
CA ARG A 170 -7.20 -14.46 15.02
C ARG A 170 -5.94 -13.63 14.78
N TYR A 171 -5.18 -13.92 13.72
CA TYR A 171 -3.99 -13.13 13.37
C TYR A 171 -4.33 -11.67 13.04
N LEU A 172 -5.39 -11.45 12.27
CA LEU A 172 -5.88 -10.11 11.93
C LEU A 172 -6.36 -9.34 13.18
N GLN A 173 -7.14 -9.99 14.04
CA GLN A 173 -7.60 -9.39 15.29
C GLN A 173 -6.43 -9.04 16.23
N ARG A 174 -5.42 -9.92 16.30
CA ARG A 174 -4.22 -9.67 17.10
C ARG A 174 -3.42 -8.48 16.58
N ALA A 175 -3.20 -8.42 15.27
CA ALA A 175 -2.55 -7.27 14.64
C ALA A 175 -3.31 -5.98 14.96
N GLN A 176 -4.65 -5.97 14.84
CA GLN A 176 -5.47 -4.82 15.18
C GLN A 176 -5.31 -4.38 16.65
N MET A 177 -5.44 -5.31 17.61
CA MET A 177 -5.32 -4.98 19.03
C MET A 177 -3.95 -4.39 19.37
N ILE A 178 -2.87 -4.99 18.86
CA ILE A 178 -1.52 -4.50 19.11
C ILE A 178 -1.31 -3.12 18.47
N THR A 179 -1.83 -2.89 17.25
CA THR A 179 -1.83 -1.56 16.64
C THR A 179 -2.50 -0.53 17.56
N MET A 180 -3.71 -0.84 18.05
CA MET A 180 -4.46 0.07 18.94
C MET A 180 -3.67 0.40 20.21
N HIS A 181 -3.11 -0.62 20.87
CA HIS A 181 -2.34 -0.41 22.09
C HIS A 181 -1.08 0.42 21.88
N ARG A 182 -0.34 0.14 20.80
CA ARG A 182 0.90 0.84 20.46
C ARG A 182 0.63 2.30 20.07
N ILE A 183 -0.40 2.56 19.28
CA ILE A 183 -0.80 3.93 18.91
C ILE A 183 -1.33 4.72 20.10
N ALA A 184 -2.04 4.06 21.03
CA ALA A 184 -2.54 4.70 22.25
C ALA A 184 -1.46 4.90 23.33
N GLY A 185 -0.22 4.43 23.12
CA GLY A 185 0.85 4.50 24.13
C GLY A 185 0.61 3.61 25.36
N THR A 186 -0.33 2.66 25.27
CA THR A 186 -0.65 1.74 26.37
C THR A 186 0.27 0.53 26.34
N SER A 187 0.81 0.13 27.50
CA SER A 187 1.59 -1.10 27.61
C SER A 187 0.66 -2.30 27.48
N CYS A 188 0.91 -3.12 26.47
CA CYS A 188 0.18 -4.35 26.20
C CYS A 188 1.17 -5.50 26.33
N SER A 189 0.93 -6.41 27.28
CA SER A 189 1.85 -7.53 27.48
C SER A 189 1.71 -8.52 26.32
N PHE A 190 2.77 -8.69 25.54
CA PHE A 190 2.79 -9.67 24.45
C PHE A 190 2.52 -11.11 24.94
N SER A 191 2.70 -11.39 26.25
CA SER A 191 2.41 -12.68 26.86
C SER A 191 0.92 -13.01 26.93
N GLU A 192 0.05 -12.00 27.08
CA GLU A 192 -1.42 -12.20 27.12
C GLU A 192 -1.95 -12.77 25.80
N TYR A 193 -1.24 -12.54 24.70
CA TYR A 193 -1.63 -12.98 23.35
C TYR A 193 -0.83 -14.18 22.83
N LYS A 194 0.17 -14.66 23.58
CA LYS A 194 0.91 -15.90 23.25
C LYS A 194 0.13 -17.16 23.63
N HIS A 195 -0.74 -17.09 24.65
CA HIS A 195 -1.50 -18.24 25.11
C HIS A 195 -2.49 -18.79 24.07
N ASP A 196 -3.04 -17.93 23.21
CA ASP A 196 -3.95 -18.34 22.12
C ASP A 196 -3.24 -18.99 20.90
N LEU A 197 -1.90 -19.04 20.90
CA LEU A 197 -1.09 -19.62 19.82
C LEU A 197 -0.56 -21.02 20.10
N TYR A 198 -0.76 -21.56 21.31
CA TYR A 198 -0.44 -22.96 21.60
C TYR A 198 -1.52 -23.87 20.97
N GLU A 199 -1.49 -23.97 19.65
CA GLU A 199 -2.24 -25.00 18.94
C GLU A 199 -1.48 -26.33 19.07
N PRO A 200 -2.17 -27.42 19.46
CA PRO A 200 -1.57 -28.75 19.49
C PRO A 200 -0.96 -29.08 18.12
N LYS A 201 0.32 -29.49 18.11
CA LYS A 201 1.07 -29.89 16.89
C LYS A 201 0.33 -30.92 16.02
N THR A 202 -0.61 -31.66 16.59
CA THR A 202 -1.44 -32.68 15.93
C THR A 202 -2.45 -32.14 14.91
N ARG A 203 -2.67 -30.82 14.79
CA ARG A 203 -3.52 -30.21 13.73
C ARG A 203 -2.75 -29.52 12.59
N MET A 204 -1.41 -29.57 12.60
CA MET A 204 -0.58 -28.81 11.64
C MET A 204 -0.52 -29.37 10.22
N ASP A 205 -0.97 -30.62 10.01
CA ASP A 205 -0.92 -31.31 8.70
C ASP A 205 -2.12 -31.06 7.78
N GLN A 206 -3.07 -30.21 8.19
CA GLN A 206 -4.13 -29.79 7.27
C GLN A 206 -3.63 -28.63 6.40
N ASP A 207 -3.63 -28.89 5.09
CA ASP A 207 -3.20 -28.01 4.01
C ASP A 207 -3.56 -26.55 4.28
N THR A 208 -2.55 -25.75 4.67
CA THR A 208 -2.75 -24.35 5.03
C THR A 208 -2.97 -23.56 3.76
N SER A 209 -4.20 -23.06 3.58
CA SER A 209 -4.61 -22.30 2.40
C SER A 209 -3.63 -21.15 2.11
N ALA A 210 -3.44 -20.84 0.81
CA ALA A 210 -2.57 -19.74 0.40
C ALA A 210 -2.95 -18.41 1.09
N LEU A 211 -4.24 -18.17 1.30
CA LEU A 211 -4.76 -17.02 2.02
C LEU A 211 -4.24 -16.96 3.47
N PHE A 212 -4.29 -18.08 4.19
CA PHE A 212 -3.77 -18.14 5.56
C PHE A 212 -2.27 -17.86 5.60
N ARG A 213 -1.49 -18.40 4.66
CA ARG A 213 -0.04 -18.16 4.60
C ARG A 213 0.30 -16.68 4.40
N ILE A 214 -0.46 -15.99 3.54
CA ILE A 214 -0.34 -14.53 3.33
C ILE A 214 -0.55 -13.80 4.66
N ILE A 215 -1.68 -14.05 5.32
CA ILE A 215 -2.00 -13.40 6.60
C ILE A 215 -0.96 -13.70 7.67
N GLN A 216 -0.54 -14.96 7.80
CA GLN A 216 0.47 -15.37 8.77
C GLN A 216 1.80 -14.65 8.53
N GLN A 217 2.33 -14.66 7.30
CA GLN A 217 3.61 -14.02 6.98
C GLN A 217 3.56 -12.51 7.19
N THR A 218 2.46 -11.86 6.77
CA THR A 218 2.26 -10.43 7.02
C THR A 218 2.21 -10.15 8.52
N SER A 219 1.46 -10.94 9.29
CA SER A 219 1.39 -10.78 10.73
C SER A 219 2.73 -11.01 11.42
N ASP A 220 3.51 -12.00 11.02
CA ASP A 220 4.80 -12.29 11.66
C ASP A 220 5.78 -11.12 11.49
N ILE A 221 5.86 -10.56 10.28
CA ILE A 221 6.66 -9.34 10.01
C ILE A 221 6.13 -8.16 10.83
N TYR A 222 4.82 -7.90 10.74
CA TYR A 222 4.19 -6.75 11.38
C TYR A 222 4.28 -6.78 12.90
N LEU A 223 4.04 -7.95 13.50
CA LEU A 223 4.14 -8.13 14.93
C LEU A 223 5.60 -8.11 15.40
N GLY A 224 6.56 -8.55 14.59
CA GLY A 224 7.99 -8.40 14.89
C GLY A 224 8.39 -6.93 15.05
N ALA A 225 7.86 -6.06 14.18
CA ALA A 225 8.07 -4.61 14.26
C ALA A 225 7.47 -3.95 15.52
N LEU A 226 6.42 -4.57 16.08
CA LEU A 226 5.71 -4.07 17.27
C LEU A 226 6.06 -4.80 18.56
N GLN A 227 6.99 -5.76 18.53
CA GLN A 227 7.46 -6.51 19.70
C GLN A 227 8.58 -5.78 20.44
N THR A 228 8.95 -6.29 21.62
CA THR A 228 10.11 -5.86 22.37
C THR A 228 11.05 -7.07 22.56
N PRO A 229 12.28 -7.06 22.02
CA PRO A 229 12.88 -6.01 21.21
C PRO A 229 12.19 -5.85 19.84
N GLN A 230 12.23 -4.65 19.28
CA GLN A 230 11.65 -4.34 17.97
C GLN A 230 12.52 -4.90 16.85
N ILE A 231 11.88 -5.46 15.83
CA ILE A 231 12.52 -5.88 14.59
C ILE A 231 12.06 -4.91 13.48
N PRO A 232 12.91 -3.98 13.01
CA PRO A 232 12.54 -3.08 11.93
C PRO A 232 12.01 -3.84 10.72
N PHE A 233 11.03 -3.29 10.01
CA PHE A 233 10.44 -3.94 8.83
C PHE A 233 11.53 -4.35 7.81
N SER A 234 12.48 -3.46 7.55
CA SER A 234 13.61 -3.65 6.62
C SER A 234 14.70 -4.61 7.13
N SER A 235 14.54 -5.20 8.32
CA SER A 235 15.52 -6.13 8.88
C SER A 235 15.73 -7.34 7.95
N PRO A 236 16.99 -7.77 7.71
CA PRO A 236 17.28 -8.93 6.87
C PRO A 236 16.58 -10.22 7.29
N ILE A 237 16.19 -10.35 8.56
CA ILE A 237 15.44 -11.50 9.08
C ILE A 237 14.09 -11.68 8.38
N ASN A 238 13.49 -10.59 7.90
CA ASN A 238 12.19 -10.61 7.23
C ASN A 238 12.29 -11.07 5.77
N ARG A 239 13.49 -11.08 5.16
CA ARG A 239 13.69 -11.31 3.72
C ARG A 239 13.02 -12.59 3.22
N LYS A 240 13.20 -13.70 3.94
CA LYS A 240 12.61 -14.99 3.56
C LYS A 240 11.07 -14.93 3.57
N SER A 241 10.50 -14.31 4.59
CA SER A 241 9.05 -14.12 4.71
C SER A 241 8.52 -13.16 3.64
N THR A 242 9.25 -12.09 3.31
CA THR A 242 8.89 -11.13 2.25
C THR A 242 8.84 -11.79 0.88
N VAL A 243 9.85 -12.60 0.53
CA VAL A 243 9.88 -13.34 -0.75
C VAL A 243 8.71 -14.32 -0.82
N ALA A 244 8.46 -15.08 0.24
CA ALA A 244 7.36 -16.04 0.29
C ALA A 244 5.99 -15.35 0.23
N LEU A 245 5.85 -14.18 0.87
CA LEU A 245 4.65 -13.34 0.81
C LEU A 245 4.41 -12.83 -0.61
N CYS A 246 5.45 -12.37 -1.29
CA CYS A 246 5.38 -11.90 -2.68
C CYS A 246 4.87 -13.01 -3.61
N GLN A 247 5.45 -14.22 -3.52
CA GLN A 247 5.02 -15.39 -4.30
C GLN A 247 3.56 -15.78 -4.01
N ALA A 248 3.14 -15.70 -2.76
CA ALA A 248 1.78 -16.04 -2.37
C ALA A 248 0.75 -15.00 -2.87
N VAL A 249 1.10 -13.70 -2.83
CA VAL A 249 0.25 -12.60 -3.31
C VAL A 249 0.18 -12.52 -4.85
N GLU A 250 1.22 -12.97 -5.56
CA GLU A 250 1.23 -13.10 -7.02
C GLU A 250 0.18 -14.12 -7.52
N SER A 251 -0.17 -15.11 -6.68
CA SER A 251 -1.20 -16.10 -7.03
C SER A 251 -2.60 -15.47 -7.15
N PRO A 252 -3.33 -15.73 -8.25
CA PRO A 252 -4.68 -15.21 -8.43
C PRO A 252 -5.73 -15.92 -7.55
N ALA A 253 -5.35 -16.95 -6.78
CA ALA A 253 -6.31 -17.78 -6.04
C ALA A 253 -7.18 -17.02 -5.03
N ASN A 254 -6.71 -15.86 -4.54
CA ASN A 254 -7.38 -15.07 -3.48
C ASN A 254 -7.95 -13.74 -3.99
N ASP A 255 -8.05 -13.60 -5.31
CA ASP A 255 -8.31 -12.33 -5.97
C ASP A 255 -9.69 -11.73 -5.68
N ASP A 256 -10.70 -12.57 -5.52
CA ASP A 256 -12.06 -12.15 -5.14
C ASP A 256 -12.12 -11.76 -3.66
N VAL A 257 -11.28 -12.38 -2.82
CA VAL A 257 -11.13 -11.99 -1.41
C VAL A 257 -10.53 -10.58 -1.34
N TRP A 258 -9.52 -10.28 -2.16
CA TRP A 258 -8.89 -8.96 -2.17
C TRP A 258 -9.78 -7.84 -2.71
N ASP A 259 -10.65 -8.11 -3.67
CA ASP A 259 -11.64 -7.12 -4.11
C ASP A 259 -12.68 -6.85 -3.02
N ARG A 260 -13.07 -7.88 -2.27
CA ARG A 260 -14.03 -7.78 -1.15
C ARG A 260 -13.43 -7.15 0.11
N PHE A 261 -12.14 -7.36 0.39
CA PHE A 261 -11.47 -6.89 1.61
C PHE A 261 -10.26 -6.00 1.31
N PRO A 262 -10.45 -4.83 0.67
CA PRO A 262 -9.35 -3.96 0.27
C PRO A 262 -8.55 -3.40 1.46
N GLY A 263 -9.19 -3.18 2.62
CA GLY A 263 -8.50 -2.69 3.82
C GLY A 263 -7.43 -3.65 4.33
N ILE A 264 -7.77 -4.94 4.41
CA ILE A 264 -6.81 -6.00 4.79
C ILE A 264 -5.72 -6.11 3.72
N PHE A 265 -6.07 -6.05 2.44
CA PHE A 265 -5.08 -6.20 1.38
C PHE A 265 -4.10 -5.02 1.36
N THR A 266 -4.55 -3.79 1.60
CA THR A 266 -3.66 -2.64 1.78
C THR A 266 -2.71 -2.80 2.95
N TRP A 267 -3.16 -3.33 4.09
CA TRP A 267 -2.27 -3.66 5.20
C TRP A 267 -1.19 -4.68 4.78
N VAL A 268 -1.57 -5.75 4.07
CA VAL A 268 -0.62 -6.74 3.52
C VAL A 268 0.43 -6.08 2.62
N LEU A 269 -0.01 -5.22 1.69
CA LEU A 269 0.86 -4.56 0.73
C LEU A 269 1.78 -3.54 1.40
N LEU A 270 1.30 -2.77 2.38
CA LEU A 270 2.12 -1.82 3.14
C LEU A 270 3.23 -2.52 3.92
N VAL A 271 2.91 -3.63 4.60
CA VAL A 271 3.90 -4.47 5.29
C VAL A 271 4.91 -5.05 4.30
N GLY A 272 4.45 -5.56 3.16
CA GLY A 272 5.31 -6.06 2.09
C GLY A 272 6.28 -4.99 1.56
N CYS A 273 5.77 -3.78 1.30
CA CYS A 273 6.59 -2.65 0.85
C CYS A 273 7.66 -2.27 1.89
N ALA A 274 7.30 -2.21 3.17
CA ALA A 274 8.23 -1.83 4.23
C ALA A 274 9.29 -2.90 4.52
N ALA A 275 8.96 -4.17 4.27
CA ALA A 275 9.84 -5.31 4.54
C ALA A 275 10.71 -5.72 3.35
N ALA A 276 10.37 -5.26 2.14
CA ALA A 276 11.17 -5.47 0.96
C ALA A 276 12.32 -4.46 0.88
N GLU A 277 13.47 -4.90 0.35
CA GLU A 277 14.60 -4.02 0.06
C GLU A 277 14.22 -3.04 -1.05
N GLU A 278 14.49 -1.75 -0.88
CA GLU A 278 14.13 -0.72 -1.85
C GLU A 278 14.75 -1.01 -3.23
N GLY A 279 13.92 -0.97 -4.28
CA GLY A 279 14.32 -1.33 -5.65
C GLY A 279 14.42 -2.82 -5.94
N SER A 280 14.20 -3.69 -4.95
CA SER A 280 14.10 -5.15 -5.16
C SER A 280 12.87 -5.54 -5.99
N THR A 281 12.87 -6.78 -6.48
CA THR A 281 11.76 -7.32 -7.26
C THR A 281 10.45 -7.32 -6.45
N GLU A 282 10.53 -7.74 -5.20
CA GLU A 282 9.42 -7.81 -4.25
C GLU A 282 8.89 -6.40 -3.94
N TYR A 283 9.78 -5.42 -3.72
CA TYR A 283 9.41 -4.03 -3.48
C TYR A 283 8.61 -3.46 -4.65
N ASN A 284 9.17 -3.59 -5.87
CA ASN A 284 8.55 -3.04 -7.07
C ASN A 284 7.17 -3.66 -7.30
N PHE A 285 7.03 -4.96 -7.02
CA PHE A 285 5.76 -5.69 -7.07
C PHE A 285 4.73 -5.17 -6.05
N PHE A 286 5.11 -5.09 -4.77
CA PHE A 286 4.19 -4.63 -3.72
C PHE A 286 3.76 -3.19 -3.94
N VAL A 287 4.66 -2.30 -4.35
CA VAL A 287 4.34 -0.90 -4.65
C VAL A 287 3.41 -0.79 -5.85
N CYS A 288 3.65 -1.55 -6.92
CA CYS A 288 2.76 -1.59 -8.08
C CYS A 288 1.33 -2.01 -7.69
N LEU A 289 1.20 -3.06 -6.89
CA LEU A 289 -0.11 -3.51 -6.39
C LEU A 289 -0.75 -2.50 -5.44
N LEU A 290 0.04 -1.87 -4.55
CA LEU A 290 -0.45 -0.88 -3.60
C LEU A 290 -1.06 0.32 -4.34
N ILE A 291 -0.35 0.85 -5.34
CA ILE A 291 -0.84 1.93 -6.20
C ILE A 291 -2.15 1.52 -6.89
N LYS A 292 -2.21 0.29 -7.42
CA LYS A 292 -3.43 -0.22 -8.08
C LYS A 292 -4.61 -0.35 -7.14
N VAL A 293 -4.41 -0.87 -5.93
CA VAL A 293 -5.49 -1.02 -4.94
C VAL A 293 -5.95 0.35 -4.47
N ALA A 294 -5.01 1.24 -4.16
CA ALA A 294 -5.30 2.58 -3.68
C ALA A 294 -6.02 3.46 -4.73
N LEU A 295 -5.67 3.31 -6.02
CA LEU A 295 -6.28 4.09 -7.11
C LEU A 295 -7.47 3.39 -7.79
N GLY A 296 -7.55 2.06 -7.73
CA GLY A 296 -8.48 1.25 -8.53
C GLY A 296 -9.74 0.81 -7.80
N ALA A 297 -9.79 0.86 -6.47
CA ALA A 297 -10.92 0.35 -5.69
C ALA A 297 -12.17 1.27 -5.68
N GLY A 298 -12.16 2.37 -6.44
CA GLY A 298 -13.16 3.44 -6.36
C GLY A 298 -12.95 4.25 -5.07
N TYR A 299 -13.00 5.58 -5.12
CA TYR A 299 -12.60 6.42 -3.97
C TYR A 299 -13.60 6.41 -2.79
N GLY A 300 -14.59 5.51 -2.78
CA GLY A 300 -15.61 5.39 -1.73
C GLY A 300 -15.10 4.89 -0.37
N TRP A 301 -13.80 4.59 -0.25
CA TRP A 301 -13.14 4.20 1.00
C TRP A 301 -11.86 5.02 1.26
N LEU A 302 -11.71 6.18 0.60
CA LEU A 302 -10.53 7.04 0.72
C LEU A 302 -10.25 7.46 2.16
N ASP A 303 -11.27 7.69 2.97
CA ASP A 303 -11.11 8.01 4.40
C ASP A 303 -10.47 6.84 5.15
N ALA A 304 -10.97 5.62 4.94
CA ALA A 304 -10.42 4.41 5.55
C ALA A 304 -9.00 4.11 5.07
N LEU A 305 -8.72 4.32 3.78
CA LEU A 305 -7.36 4.22 3.23
C LEU A 305 -6.43 5.25 3.88
N THR A 306 -6.89 6.51 4.01
CA THR A 306 -6.13 7.60 4.63
C THR A 306 -5.83 7.29 6.10
N GLU A 307 -6.83 6.82 6.84
CA GLU A 307 -6.69 6.38 8.23
C GLU A 307 -5.67 5.24 8.32
N ALA A 308 -5.82 4.19 7.52
CA ALA A 308 -4.93 3.04 7.51
C ALA A 308 -3.48 3.42 7.21
N VAL A 309 -3.25 4.22 6.17
CA VAL A 309 -1.91 4.68 5.77
C VAL A 309 -1.27 5.55 6.85
N LYS A 310 -2.01 6.50 7.43
CA LYS A 310 -1.51 7.34 8.53
C LYS A 310 -1.17 6.51 9.77
N THR A 311 -2.00 5.53 10.11
CA THR A 311 -1.71 4.59 11.21
C THR A 311 -0.45 3.77 10.91
N PHE A 312 -0.29 3.29 9.68
CA PHE A 312 0.89 2.53 9.28
C PHE A 312 2.18 3.35 9.36
N ILE A 313 2.16 4.62 8.92
CA ILE A 313 3.30 5.53 9.04
C ILE A 313 3.76 5.62 10.50
N LYS A 314 2.83 5.84 11.44
CA LYS A 314 3.14 5.88 12.87
C LYS A 314 3.73 4.57 13.38
N VAL A 315 3.17 3.43 12.98
CA VAL A 315 3.68 2.10 13.34
C VAL A 315 5.11 1.89 12.82
N LYS A 316 5.38 2.30 11.58
CA LYS A 316 6.71 2.22 10.98
C LYS A 316 7.70 3.09 11.73
N GLU A 317 7.35 4.35 12.03
CA GLU A 317 8.18 5.27 12.82
C GLU A 317 8.52 4.69 14.21
N LEU A 318 7.54 4.10 14.89
CA LEU A 318 7.74 3.42 16.19
C LEU A 318 8.71 2.25 16.09
N SER A 319 8.65 1.47 15.01
CA SER A 319 9.52 0.29 14.80
C SER A 319 10.97 0.63 14.44
N GLU A 320 11.19 1.83 13.87
CA GLU A 320 12.52 2.31 13.48
C GLU A 320 13.23 3.07 14.63
N GLY A 321 12.62 3.16 15.82
CA GLY A 321 13.16 3.92 16.95
C GLY A 321 13.15 5.44 16.72
N CYS A 322 12.39 5.91 15.73
CA CYS A 322 12.15 7.34 15.49
C CYS A 322 11.07 7.87 16.44
N GLU A 323 11.22 7.65 17.75
CA GLU A 323 10.47 8.45 18.70
C GLU A 323 11.01 9.88 18.63
N LYS A 324 10.13 10.82 18.26
CA LYS A 324 10.42 12.25 18.47
C LYS A 324 10.74 12.41 19.95
N LYS A 325 12.01 12.70 20.25
CA LYS A 325 12.41 13.32 21.51
C LYS A 325 11.69 14.67 21.58
N ASN A 326 10.46 14.68 22.07
CA ASN A 326 9.79 15.89 22.48
C ASN A 326 10.42 16.28 23.83
N LEU A 327 11.40 17.20 23.76
CA LEU A 327 11.71 18.14 24.83
C LEU A 327 11.02 19.46 24.47
#